data_AF-M0GUF5-F1
#
_entry.id   AF-M0GUF5-F1
#
_cell.length_a   1.000
_cell.length_b   1.000
_cell.length_c   1.000
_cell.angle_alpha   90.00
_cell.angle_beta   90.00
_cell.angle_gamma   90.00
#
_symmetry.space_group_name_H-M   'P 1'
#
loop_
_entity.id
_entity.type
_entity.pdbx_description
1 polymer ?
#
loop_
_entity_poly.entity_id
_entity_poly.type
_entity_poly.pdbx_seq_one_letter_code
_entity_poly.pdbx_strand_id
1 'polypeptide(L)'
;MADRAAECVEEFREKYPYLAGRPLSERDGQTLRSELVETDRVEEHVQGEREWERGFSVDRVERAESVTWAEGLFRFLTARQPYDDGLGGRFESRYDGETFTVDFDDCWTSSYGDEQAAKNAAFQRQLMGGTYPESEDSARSGEHVEGEWGDVATIMLTRTGSSKPDGERVPPVDHGDRVARTWSQGDVYDVVRNAAEYHLGLESEQWGYVRGDDVHGLDAENPGENACYVHCHDAIYIDLQATGLRDTFDTDHEIVAVLENTFYPAIEKHIEACDLAKPEAHTREKAIEVRLDLEEPAGYATEYLRLQEDTPMMEMPVEMQAFAAIEWAQNRQRIARSQVFNDAAKADLCLQDKERVHGHRLKYDGKGNVVCARCGSAVGIGADTIAEYRLSSQSSSDGQQAVADGGHEYVVGYRTGEPPAA
;
A
#
# COMPACT_ATOMS: atom_id res chain seq x y z
N MET A 1 21.04 15.12 -17.09
CA MET A 1 19.99 14.14 -16.74
C MET A 1 20.40 12.74 -17.18
N ALA A 2 20.41 12.44 -18.49
CA ALA A 2 20.82 11.11 -18.98
C ALA A 2 22.25 10.70 -18.56
N ASP A 3 23.20 11.63 -18.52
CA ASP A 3 24.59 11.33 -18.13
C ASP A 3 24.69 10.83 -16.67
N ARG A 4 23.96 11.44 -15.73
CA ARG A 4 23.94 11.02 -14.33
C ARG A 4 23.24 9.66 -14.15
N ALA A 5 22.11 9.47 -14.82
CA ALA A 5 21.44 8.17 -14.85
C ALA A 5 22.36 7.06 -15.39
N ALA A 6 23.16 7.36 -16.41
CA ALA A 6 24.14 6.43 -16.96
C ALA A 6 25.26 6.10 -15.96
N GLU A 7 25.79 7.08 -15.22
CA GLU A 7 26.77 6.85 -14.14
C GLU A 7 26.23 5.89 -13.07
N CYS A 8 25.00 6.10 -12.60
CA CYS A 8 24.34 5.22 -11.62
C CYS A 8 24.17 3.78 -12.16
N VAL A 9 23.84 3.65 -13.44
CA VAL A 9 23.69 2.34 -14.09
C VAL A 9 25.04 1.64 -14.27
N GLU A 10 26.11 2.38 -14.55
CA GLU A 10 27.47 1.81 -14.57
C GLU A 10 27.89 1.34 -13.18
N GLU A 11 27.59 2.09 -12.12
CA GLU A 11 27.82 1.65 -10.74
C GLU A 11 27.06 0.34 -10.44
N PHE A 12 25.81 0.23 -10.89
CA PHE A 12 25.03 -1.01 -10.78
C PHE A 12 25.67 -2.17 -11.56
N ARG A 13 26.18 -1.93 -12.77
CA ARG A 13 26.90 -2.93 -13.57
C ARG A 13 28.20 -3.38 -12.92
N GLU A 14 28.93 -2.47 -12.30
CA GLU A 14 30.19 -2.76 -11.61
C GLU A 14 29.97 -3.55 -10.31
N LYS A 15 28.99 -3.14 -9.50
CA LYS A 15 28.70 -3.77 -8.20
C LYS A 15 27.90 -5.08 -8.35
N TYR A 16 26.97 -5.13 -9.31
CA TYR A 16 26.07 -6.26 -9.55
C TYR A 16 26.02 -6.72 -11.02
N PRO A 17 27.16 -7.11 -11.64
CA PRO A 17 27.21 -7.49 -13.05
C PRO A 17 26.29 -8.66 -13.40
N TYR A 18 26.05 -9.56 -12.44
CA TYR A 18 25.19 -10.73 -12.59
C TYR A 18 23.68 -10.42 -12.54
N LEU A 19 23.30 -9.23 -12.08
CA LEU A 19 21.91 -8.74 -12.05
C LEU A 19 21.63 -7.81 -13.22
N ALA A 20 22.58 -6.92 -13.53
CA ALA A 20 22.40 -5.86 -14.53
C ALA A 20 21.92 -6.35 -15.90
N GLY A 21 22.44 -7.49 -16.37
CA GLY A 21 22.08 -8.08 -17.66
C GLY A 21 20.82 -8.95 -17.66
N ARG A 22 20.15 -9.16 -16.52
CA ARG A 22 18.95 -9.99 -16.45
C ARG A 22 17.75 -9.24 -17.03
N PRO A 23 16.88 -9.89 -17.81
CA PRO A 23 15.59 -9.29 -18.16
C PRO A 23 14.80 -8.99 -16.88
N LEU A 24 13.95 -7.95 -16.90
CA LEU A 24 13.09 -7.63 -15.76
C LEU A 24 12.12 -8.79 -15.45
N SER A 25 11.57 -9.40 -16.49
CA SER A 25 10.67 -10.56 -16.44
C SER A 25 10.90 -11.49 -17.64
N GLU A 26 10.77 -12.79 -17.41
CA GLU A 26 10.73 -13.82 -18.46
C GLU A 26 9.36 -14.50 -18.55
N ARG A 27 8.38 -13.99 -17.78
CA ARG A 27 7.07 -14.63 -17.63
C ARG A 27 6.03 -14.02 -18.55
N ASP A 28 5.43 -14.87 -19.38
CA ASP A 28 4.25 -14.50 -20.17
C ASP A 28 3.09 -14.03 -19.28
N GLY A 29 2.45 -12.92 -19.69
CA GLY A 29 1.34 -12.31 -18.96
C GLY A 29 1.74 -11.46 -17.76
N GLN A 30 3.03 -11.30 -17.47
CA GLN A 30 3.49 -10.34 -16.47
C GLN A 30 3.14 -8.92 -16.92
N THR A 31 2.46 -8.18 -16.05
CA THR A 31 2.14 -6.78 -16.33
C THR A 31 3.36 -5.93 -16.01
N LEU A 32 3.83 -5.21 -17.03
CA LEU A 32 4.93 -4.25 -16.96
C LEU A 32 4.48 -2.93 -17.58
N ARG A 33 5.14 -1.83 -17.20
CA ARG A 33 5.05 -0.58 -17.94
C ARG A 33 5.40 -0.82 -19.41
N SER A 34 4.57 -0.31 -20.31
CA SER A 34 4.73 -0.52 -21.76
C SER A 34 6.07 -0.04 -22.29
N GLU A 35 6.62 1.01 -21.69
CA GLU A 35 7.96 1.54 -22.01
C GLU A 35 9.12 0.63 -21.58
N LEU A 36 8.86 -0.51 -20.93
CA LEU A 36 9.85 -1.51 -20.54
C LEU A 36 9.70 -2.81 -21.33
N VAL A 37 8.82 -2.82 -22.33
CA VAL A 37 8.56 -3.98 -23.18
C VAL A 37 8.90 -3.64 -24.63
N GLU A 38 9.81 -4.40 -25.20
CA GLU A 38 10.16 -4.35 -26.62
C GLU A 38 9.24 -5.33 -27.37
N THR A 39 8.46 -4.81 -28.33
CA THR A 39 7.49 -5.62 -29.08
C THR A 39 7.82 -5.67 -30.57
N ASP A 40 7.96 -6.87 -31.11
CA ASP A 40 7.97 -7.11 -32.55
C ASP A 40 6.52 -7.33 -33.02
N ARG A 41 6.12 -6.60 -34.08
CA ARG A 41 4.77 -6.66 -34.64
C ARG A 41 4.82 -7.07 -36.10
N VAL A 42 3.83 -7.87 -36.49
CA VAL A 42 3.60 -8.29 -37.87
C VAL A 42 2.19 -7.92 -38.28
N GLU A 43 2.03 -7.43 -39.51
CA GLU A 43 0.72 -7.16 -40.09
C GLU A 43 0.07 -8.49 -40.48
N GLU A 44 -1.11 -8.77 -39.93
CA GLU A 44 -1.91 -9.94 -40.23
C GLU A 44 -3.23 -9.53 -40.90
N HIS A 45 -3.51 -10.11 -42.06
CA HIS A 45 -4.77 -9.87 -42.75
C HIS A 45 -5.83 -10.87 -42.30
N VAL A 46 -6.87 -10.39 -41.63
CA VAL A 46 -8.02 -11.16 -41.17
C VAL A 46 -9.08 -11.18 -42.28
N GLN A 47 -9.40 -12.37 -42.79
CA GLN A 47 -10.46 -12.55 -43.79
C GLN A 47 -11.84 -12.39 -43.12
N GLY A 48 -12.81 -11.80 -43.83
CA GLY A 48 -14.20 -11.76 -43.37
C GLY A 48 -14.77 -13.17 -43.26
N GLU A 49 -15.58 -13.46 -42.23
CA GLU A 49 -16.12 -14.81 -42.00
C GLU A 49 -17.15 -15.19 -43.08
N ARG A 50 -17.79 -14.20 -43.68
CA ARG A 50 -18.81 -14.37 -44.73
C ARG A 50 -18.38 -13.72 -46.03
N GLU A 51 -18.89 -14.22 -47.15
CA GLU A 51 -18.52 -13.74 -48.49
C GLU A 51 -18.79 -12.24 -48.74
N TRP A 52 -19.65 -11.61 -47.94
CA TRP A 52 -19.95 -10.18 -48.02
C TRP A 52 -19.20 -9.32 -46.99
N GLU A 53 -18.45 -9.94 -46.08
CA GLU A 53 -17.62 -9.24 -45.10
C GLU A 53 -16.25 -8.94 -45.71
N ARG A 54 -15.80 -7.68 -45.60
CA ARG A 54 -14.47 -7.28 -46.05
C ARG A 54 -13.45 -7.66 -44.98
N GLY A 55 -12.37 -8.31 -45.39
CA GLY A 55 -11.22 -8.50 -44.52
C GLY A 55 -10.57 -7.17 -44.12
N PHE A 56 -9.81 -7.20 -43.03
CA PHE A 56 -9.07 -6.05 -42.51
C PHE A 56 -7.70 -6.49 -42.01
N SER A 57 -6.73 -5.60 -42.05
CA SER A 57 -5.40 -5.86 -41.48
C SER A 57 -5.37 -5.45 -40.01
N VAL A 58 -4.70 -6.24 -39.19
CA VAL A 58 -4.39 -5.94 -37.78
C VAL A 58 -2.89 -6.08 -37.54
N ASP A 59 -2.34 -5.28 -36.63
CA ASP A 59 -1.00 -5.52 -36.12
C ASP A 59 -1.08 -6.59 -35.02
N ARG A 60 -0.48 -7.75 -35.26
CA ARG A 60 -0.32 -8.80 -34.26
C ARG A 60 1.07 -8.69 -33.63
N VAL A 61 1.13 -8.69 -32.31
CA VAL A 61 2.39 -8.84 -31.57
C VAL A 61 2.90 -10.27 -31.77
N GLU A 62 4.09 -10.40 -32.34
CA GLU A 62 4.76 -11.68 -32.54
C GLU A 62 5.63 -12.05 -31.34
N ARG A 63 6.31 -11.05 -30.78
CA ARG A 63 7.21 -11.20 -29.64
C ARG A 63 7.11 -9.97 -28.76
N ALA A 64 7.14 -10.17 -27.45
CA ALA A 64 7.22 -9.12 -26.46
C ALA A 64 8.23 -9.55 -25.40
N GLU A 65 9.27 -8.76 -25.19
CA GLU A 65 10.31 -9.05 -24.20
C GLU A 65 10.55 -7.85 -23.31
N SER A 66 10.83 -8.14 -22.04
CA SER A 66 11.23 -7.08 -21.12
C SER A 66 12.66 -6.64 -21.39
N VAL A 67 12.93 -5.36 -21.16
CA VAL A 67 14.30 -4.86 -21.14
C VAL A 67 15.11 -5.47 -19.99
N THR A 68 16.43 -5.33 -20.05
CA THR A 68 17.30 -5.72 -18.93
C THR A 68 17.07 -4.84 -17.70
N TRP A 69 17.45 -5.32 -16.52
CA TRP A 69 17.33 -4.58 -15.27
C TRP A 69 18.14 -3.28 -15.32
N ALA A 70 19.34 -3.29 -15.91
CA ALA A 70 20.12 -2.07 -16.09
C ALA A 70 19.41 -1.05 -17.01
N GLU A 71 18.77 -1.49 -18.08
CA GLU A 71 17.99 -0.62 -18.97
C GLU A 71 16.71 -0.11 -18.28
N GLY A 72 16.03 -0.97 -17.51
CA GLY A 72 14.89 -0.59 -16.69
C GLY A 72 15.25 0.46 -15.64
N LEU A 73 16.40 0.29 -14.97
CA LEU A 73 16.97 1.26 -14.04
C LEU A 73 17.27 2.59 -14.72
N PHE A 74 17.93 2.56 -15.89
CA PHE A 74 18.21 3.78 -16.66
C PHE A 74 16.93 4.56 -17.00
N ARG A 75 15.90 3.85 -17.49
CA ARG A 75 14.60 4.44 -17.85
C ARG A 75 13.88 4.98 -16.62
N PHE A 76 13.89 4.25 -15.50
CA PHE A 76 13.33 4.70 -14.23
C PHE A 76 13.98 5.99 -13.75
N LEU A 77 15.31 6.02 -13.60
CA LEU A 77 16.05 7.18 -13.11
C LEU A 77 15.84 8.41 -14.01
N THR A 78 15.84 8.21 -15.33
CA THR A 78 15.58 9.28 -16.30
C THR A 78 14.15 9.81 -16.19
N ALA A 79 13.16 8.93 -16.08
CA ALA A 79 11.75 9.31 -15.95
C ALA A 79 11.44 9.98 -14.61
N ARG A 80 12.16 9.60 -13.54
CA ARG A 80 11.94 10.10 -12.19
C ARG A 80 12.66 11.41 -11.89
N GLN A 81 13.83 11.69 -12.49
CA GLN A 81 14.60 12.91 -12.19
C GLN A 81 13.77 14.22 -12.15
N PRO A 82 12.78 14.46 -13.04
CA PRO A 82 11.94 15.65 -12.93
C PRO A 82 11.27 15.83 -11.57
N TYR A 83 10.88 14.75 -10.88
CA TYR A 83 10.30 14.82 -9.54
C TYR A 83 11.30 15.38 -8.50
N ASP A 84 12.57 14.92 -8.55
CA ASP A 84 13.63 15.47 -7.70
C ASP A 84 13.96 16.93 -8.05
N ASP A 85 13.75 17.34 -9.31
CA ASP A 85 13.93 18.71 -9.78
C ASP A 85 12.74 19.63 -9.43
N GLY A 86 11.71 19.14 -8.73
CA GLY A 86 10.52 19.91 -8.37
C GLY A 86 9.46 19.99 -9.47
N LEU A 87 9.19 18.87 -10.16
CA LEU A 87 8.12 18.78 -11.13
C LEU A 87 6.79 19.25 -10.52
N GLY A 88 6.09 20.16 -11.19
CA GLY A 88 4.80 20.66 -10.75
C GLY A 88 3.92 21.16 -11.90
N GLY A 89 2.64 21.26 -11.62
CA GLY A 89 1.64 21.81 -12.55
C GLY A 89 1.17 23.19 -12.09
N ARG A 90 0.97 24.10 -13.06
CA ARG A 90 0.28 25.38 -12.80
C ARG A 90 -1.20 25.23 -13.09
N PHE A 91 -2.02 25.54 -12.11
CA PHE A 91 -3.48 25.44 -12.16
C PHE A 91 -4.11 26.81 -11.98
N GLU A 92 -5.38 26.94 -12.38
CA GLU A 92 -6.19 28.13 -12.19
C GLU A 92 -7.46 27.75 -11.43
N SER A 93 -7.74 28.48 -10.35
CA SER A 93 -8.94 28.32 -9.55
C SER A 93 -10.17 28.74 -10.35
N ARG A 94 -11.17 27.87 -10.41
CA ARG A 94 -12.45 28.17 -11.08
C ARG A 94 -13.33 29.17 -10.31
N TYR A 95 -12.98 29.49 -9.07
CA TYR A 95 -13.79 30.34 -8.19
C TYR A 95 -13.44 31.83 -8.35
N ASP A 96 -12.15 32.12 -8.41
CA ASP A 96 -11.59 33.48 -8.41
C ASP A 96 -10.59 33.75 -9.54
N GLY A 97 -10.22 32.72 -10.32
CA GLY A 97 -9.24 32.83 -11.40
C GLY A 97 -7.79 32.90 -10.92
N GLU A 98 -7.52 32.69 -9.62
CA GLU A 98 -6.16 32.72 -9.10
C GLU A 98 -5.34 31.53 -9.61
N THR A 99 -4.11 31.80 -10.06
CA THR A 99 -3.19 30.75 -10.49
C THR A 99 -2.30 30.30 -9.35
N PHE A 100 -2.18 28.98 -9.17
CA PHE A 100 -1.33 28.36 -8.17
C PHE A 100 -0.52 27.21 -8.79
N THR A 101 0.58 26.84 -8.15
CA THR A 101 1.39 25.67 -8.54
C THR A 101 1.14 24.56 -7.55
N VAL A 102 1.04 23.33 -8.04
CA VAL A 102 0.99 22.11 -7.23
C VAL A 102 2.16 21.25 -7.67
N ASP A 103 3.04 20.94 -6.72
CA ASP A 103 4.14 20.00 -6.95
C ASP A 103 3.57 18.59 -7.15
N PHE A 104 4.17 17.84 -8.05
CA PHE A 104 3.80 16.47 -8.34
C PHE A 104 4.73 15.54 -7.57
N ASP A 105 4.13 14.64 -6.81
CA ASP A 105 4.83 13.70 -5.96
C ASP A 105 4.71 12.26 -6.49
N ASP A 106 5.70 11.43 -6.17
CA ASP A 106 5.65 9.98 -6.35
C ASP A 106 5.95 9.25 -5.03
N CYS A 107 5.85 7.91 -5.02
CA CYS A 107 6.06 7.12 -3.81
C CYS A 107 7.50 7.15 -3.25
N TRP A 108 8.43 7.79 -3.94
CA TRP A 108 9.83 7.96 -3.55
C TRP A 108 10.17 9.41 -3.18
N THR A 109 9.21 10.33 -3.21
CA THR A 109 9.37 11.68 -2.67
C THR A 109 9.22 11.68 -1.14
N SER A 110 9.87 12.63 -0.48
CA SER A 110 9.78 12.81 0.97
C SER A 110 8.38 13.24 1.41
N SER A 111 7.71 14.10 0.64
CA SER A 111 6.32 14.50 0.83
C SER A 111 5.37 13.31 0.90
N TYR A 112 5.53 12.32 0.02
CA TYR A 112 4.82 11.05 0.13
C TYR A 112 5.17 10.34 1.44
N GLY A 113 6.45 10.18 1.77
CA GLY A 113 6.89 9.58 3.04
C GLY A 113 6.25 10.24 4.27
N ASP A 114 6.20 11.57 4.29
CA ASP A 114 5.60 12.39 5.35
C ASP A 114 4.09 12.21 5.42
N GLU A 115 3.40 12.16 4.28
CA GLU A 115 1.97 11.86 4.22
C GLU A 115 1.67 10.46 4.81
N GLN A 116 2.51 9.47 4.49
CA GLN A 116 2.36 8.11 4.99
C GLN A 116 2.65 8.02 6.49
N ALA A 117 3.66 8.74 6.99
CA ALA A 117 3.96 8.85 8.41
C ALA A 117 2.82 9.56 9.17
N ALA A 118 2.27 10.65 8.60
CA ALA A 118 1.14 11.36 9.17
C ALA A 118 -0.10 10.46 9.26
N LYS A 119 -0.40 9.67 8.23
CA LYS A 119 -1.47 8.65 8.26
C LYS A 119 -1.21 7.59 9.32
N ASN A 120 0.04 7.18 9.52
CA ASN A 120 0.41 6.20 10.53
C ASN A 120 0.17 6.73 11.95
N ALA A 121 0.69 7.92 12.24
CA ALA A 121 0.46 8.61 13.51
C ALA A 121 -1.04 8.89 13.75
N ALA A 122 -1.78 9.19 12.68
CA ALA A 122 -3.21 9.45 12.73
C ALA A 122 -4.03 8.21 13.11
N PHE A 123 -3.80 7.05 12.47
CA PHE A 123 -4.50 5.84 12.91
C PHE A 123 -4.08 5.42 14.31
N GLN A 124 -2.81 5.64 14.70
CA GLN A 124 -2.32 5.32 16.05
C GLN A 124 -3.14 6.08 17.08
N ARG A 125 -3.27 7.41 16.96
CA ARG A 125 -4.06 8.21 17.90
C ARG A 125 -5.49 7.72 18.05
N GLN A 126 -6.15 7.34 16.95
CA GLN A 126 -7.55 6.93 17.03
C GLN A 126 -7.74 5.51 17.55
N LEU A 127 -6.85 4.58 17.21
CA LEU A 127 -7.02 3.17 17.55
C LEU A 127 -6.23 2.78 18.79
N MET A 128 -5.00 3.26 18.92
CA MET A 128 -4.02 2.82 19.92
C MET A 128 -3.75 3.90 20.99
N GLY A 129 -4.26 5.11 20.78
CA GLY A 129 -4.01 6.26 21.62
C GLY A 129 -2.75 7.05 21.25
N GLY A 130 -2.55 8.16 21.96
CA GLY A 130 -1.43 9.07 21.77
C GLY A 130 -1.83 10.53 21.91
N THR A 131 -0.84 11.41 21.76
CA THR A 131 -1.04 12.86 21.91
C THR A 131 -1.01 13.54 20.56
N TYR A 132 -1.95 14.44 20.31
CA TYR A 132 -1.93 15.31 19.14
C TYR A 132 -0.76 16.29 19.22
N PRO A 133 -0.07 16.57 18.09
CA PRO A 133 0.96 17.60 18.07
C PRO A 133 0.37 18.97 18.38
N GLU A 134 1.16 19.83 19.01
CA GLU A 134 0.80 21.22 19.23
C GLU A 134 0.73 21.95 17.88
N SER A 135 -0.44 22.52 17.56
CA SER A 135 -0.69 23.25 16.33
C SER A 135 -1.82 24.26 16.51
N GLU A 136 -1.56 25.51 16.13
CA GLU A 136 -2.57 26.55 16.11
C GLU A 136 -3.68 26.29 15.10
N ASP A 137 -3.55 25.31 14.19
CA ASP A 137 -4.55 25.01 13.16
C ASP A 137 -5.47 23.83 13.54
N SER A 138 -5.15 23.11 14.61
CA SER A 138 -5.90 21.93 15.05
C SER A 138 -6.91 22.24 16.15
N ALA A 139 -8.10 21.65 16.09
CA ALA A 139 -9.08 21.68 17.17
C ALA A 139 -8.66 20.83 18.39
N ARG A 140 -7.68 19.93 18.21
CA ARG A 140 -7.21 18.96 19.23
C ARG A 140 -5.75 19.17 19.61
N SER A 141 -5.21 20.37 19.43
CA SER A 141 -3.81 20.71 19.76
C SER A 141 -3.44 20.26 21.18
N GLY A 142 -2.39 19.45 21.30
CA GLY A 142 -1.87 18.96 22.58
C GLY A 142 -2.78 17.99 23.34
N GLU A 143 -3.93 17.63 22.79
CA GLU A 143 -4.87 16.72 23.44
C GLU A 143 -4.32 15.28 23.44
N HIS A 144 -4.42 14.61 24.60
CA HIS A 144 -4.16 13.18 24.69
C HIS A 144 -5.46 12.39 24.48
N VAL A 145 -5.38 11.32 23.69
CA VAL A 145 -6.47 10.37 23.47
C VAL A 145 -6.02 8.96 23.81
N GLU A 146 -6.90 8.19 24.43
CA GLU A 146 -6.62 6.80 24.83
C GLU A 146 -6.69 5.82 23.64
N GLY A 147 -7.36 6.19 22.54
CA GLY A 147 -7.64 5.28 21.42
C GLY A 147 -8.90 4.41 21.66
N GLU A 148 -9.31 3.67 20.63
CA GLU A 148 -10.43 2.71 20.71
C GLU A 148 -10.02 1.35 21.30
N TRP A 149 -8.75 0.96 21.16
CA TRP A 149 -8.18 -0.27 21.67
C TRP A 149 -7.55 -0.03 23.05
N GLY A 150 -7.67 -0.99 23.96
CA GLY A 150 -7.22 -0.79 25.34
C GLY A 150 -5.76 -1.19 25.61
N ASP A 151 -5.21 -2.12 24.82
CA ASP A 151 -3.80 -2.53 24.85
C ASP A 151 -3.42 -3.02 23.45
N VAL A 152 -2.15 -2.92 23.05
CA VAL A 152 -1.73 -3.14 21.66
C VAL A 152 -0.59 -4.13 21.59
N ALA A 153 -0.75 -5.16 20.76
CA ALA A 153 0.37 -5.99 20.32
C ALA A 153 0.67 -5.73 18.84
N THR A 154 1.96 -5.66 18.52
CA THR A 154 2.48 -5.56 17.15
C THR A 154 3.14 -6.87 16.77
N ILE A 155 2.78 -7.41 15.61
CA ILE A 155 3.32 -8.64 15.04
C ILE A 155 3.88 -8.29 13.66
N MET A 156 5.20 -8.37 13.50
CA MET A 156 5.87 -8.18 12.23
C MET A 156 6.05 -9.53 11.54
N LEU A 157 5.58 -9.64 10.30
CA LEU A 157 5.87 -10.76 9.42
C LEU A 157 6.83 -10.32 8.32
N THR A 158 7.94 -11.04 8.16
CA THR A 158 8.89 -10.80 7.08
C THR A 158 8.77 -11.91 6.03
N ARG A 159 8.42 -11.53 4.80
CA ARG A 159 8.24 -12.45 3.67
C ARG A 159 9.25 -12.16 2.59
N THR A 160 9.91 -13.21 2.08
CA THR A 160 10.91 -13.06 1.01
C THR A 160 11.03 -14.32 0.16
N GLY A 161 11.56 -14.18 -1.04
CA GLY A 161 11.97 -15.28 -1.90
C GLY A 161 13.49 -15.40 -1.98
N SER A 162 14.00 -16.59 -2.29
CA SER A 162 15.34 -16.74 -2.81
C SER A 162 15.41 -16.14 -4.21
N SER A 163 16.38 -15.28 -4.47
CA SER A 163 16.71 -14.82 -5.82
C SER A 163 17.34 -15.91 -6.69
N LYS A 164 17.69 -17.08 -6.13
CA LYS A 164 18.39 -18.17 -6.83
C LYS A 164 17.98 -19.54 -6.29
N PRO A 165 16.70 -19.92 -6.43
CA PRO A 165 16.18 -21.17 -5.86
C PRO A 165 16.89 -22.42 -6.43
N ASP A 166 17.25 -22.39 -7.72
CA ASP A 166 17.81 -23.52 -8.48
C ASP A 166 19.25 -23.30 -8.98
N GLY A 167 19.95 -22.32 -8.43
CA GLY A 167 21.31 -21.99 -8.88
C GLY A 167 21.38 -20.95 -10.01
N GLU A 168 20.26 -20.47 -10.52
CA GLU A 168 20.19 -19.33 -11.44
C GLU A 168 19.33 -18.19 -10.89
N ARG A 169 19.67 -16.95 -11.25
CA ARG A 169 18.96 -15.76 -10.75
C ARG A 169 17.60 -15.64 -11.43
N VAL A 170 16.56 -15.48 -10.62
CA VAL A 170 15.19 -15.20 -11.07
C VAL A 170 15.12 -13.76 -11.59
N PRO A 171 14.39 -13.47 -12.68
CA PRO A 171 14.10 -12.09 -13.07
C PRO A 171 13.49 -11.29 -11.90
N PRO A 172 13.92 -10.03 -11.68
CA PRO A 172 13.60 -9.28 -10.47
C PRO A 172 12.11 -8.96 -10.31
N VAL A 173 11.40 -8.68 -11.42
CA VAL A 173 9.94 -8.46 -11.38
C VAL A 173 9.21 -9.76 -11.06
N ASP A 174 9.65 -10.88 -11.63
CA ASP A 174 9.03 -12.18 -11.37
C ASP A 174 9.22 -12.61 -9.91
N HIS A 175 10.38 -12.28 -9.32
CA HIS A 175 10.63 -12.49 -7.89
C HIS A 175 9.70 -11.62 -7.03
N GLY A 176 9.71 -10.30 -7.25
CA GLY A 176 8.89 -9.36 -6.50
C GLY A 176 7.39 -9.67 -6.57
N ASP A 177 6.89 -10.02 -7.76
CA ASP A 177 5.50 -10.46 -7.96
C ASP A 177 5.17 -11.71 -7.12
N ARG A 178 6.03 -12.73 -7.16
CA ARG A 178 5.80 -13.99 -6.43
C ARG A 178 5.80 -13.82 -4.92
N VAL A 179 6.66 -12.95 -4.39
CA VAL A 179 6.67 -12.61 -2.97
C VAL A 179 5.42 -11.82 -2.61
N ALA A 180 5.16 -10.73 -3.31
CA ALA A 180 4.08 -9.82 -2.96
C ALA A 180 2.69 -10.45 -3.06
N ARG A 181 2.45 -11.27 -4.09
CA ARG A 181 1.13 -11.88 -4.36
C ARG A 181 0.69 -12.90 -3.30
N THR A 182 1.60 -13.41 -2.45
CA THR A 182 1.18 -14.33 -1.38
C THR A 182 0.29 -13.63 -0.35
N TRP A 183 0.36 -12.30 -0.26
CA TRP A 183 -0.65 -11.53 0.45
C TRP A 183 -1.87 -11.34 -0.43
N SER A 184 -2.72 -12.36 -0.49
CA SER A 184 -3.96 -12.37 -1.25
C SER A 184 -5.03 -13.20 -0.55
N GLN A 185 -6.28 -13.09 -1.04
CA GLN A 185 -7.37 -13.97 -0.60
C GLN A 185 -7.05 -15.42 -0.99
N GLY A 186 -7.20 -16.34 -0.05
CA GLY A 186 -6.80 -17.74 -0.16
C GLY A 186 -5.40 -18.06 0.38
N ASP A 187 -4.58 -17.04 0.64
CA ASP A 187 -3.18 -17.20 1.10
C ASP A 187 -2.92 -16.48 2.44
N VAL A 188 -1.80 -15.77 2.55
CA VAL A 188 -1.27 -15.21 3.82
C VAL A 188 -2.29 -14.31 4.49
N TYR A 189 -3.00 -13.47 3.73
CA TYR A 189 -4.00 -12.55 4.30
C TYR A 189 -5.11 -13.29 5.04
N ASP A 190 -5.62 -14.40 4.49
CA ASP A 190 -6.68 -15.16 5.15
C ASP A 190 -6.16 -15.91 6.38
N VAL A 191 -4.91 -16.34 6.39
CA VAL A 191 -4.29 -16.93 7.58
C VAL A 191 -4.14 -15.90 8.69
N VAL A 192 -3.68 -14.69 8.37
CA VAL A 192 -3.60 -13.56 9.32
C VAL A 192 -4.99 -13.18 9.83
N ARG A 193 -5.99 -13.08 8.94
CA ARG A 193 -7.38 -12.80 9.33
C ARG A 193 -7.94 -13.88 10.25
N ASN A 194 -7.73 -15.17 9.94
CA ASN A 194 -8.18 -16.26 10.80
C ASN A 194 -7.41 -16.30 12.14
N ALA A 195 -6.13 -15.95 12.15
CA ALA A 195 -5.36 -15.77 13.38
C ALA A 195 -6.01 -14.72 14.30
N ALA A 196 -6.36 -13.56 13.77
CA ALA A 196 -7.03 -12.51 14.54
C ALA A 196 -8.47 -12.87 14.92
N GLU A 197 -9.32 -13.19 13.94
CA GLU A 197 -10.78 -13.29 14.14
C GLU A 197 -11.20 -14.63 14.75
N TYR A 198 -10.60 -15.74 14.29
CA TYR A 198 -11.02 -17.08 14.72
C TYR A 198 -10.22 -17.59 15.92
N HIS A 199 -8.91 -17.37 15.93
CA HIS A 199 -8.05 -17.90 17.00
C HIS A 199 -7.94 -16.96 18.22
N LEU A 200 -7.96 -15.64 18.00
CA LEU A 200 -7.91 -14.65 19.07
C LEU A 200 -9.26 -14.02 19.41
N GLY A 201 -10.31 -14.32 18.62
CA GLY A 201 -11.68 -13.86 18.89
C GLY A 201 -11.90 -12.36 18.68
N LEU A 202 -11.09 -11.72 17.85
CA LEU A 202 -11.17 -10.29 17.56
C LEU A 202 -12.25 -10.00 16.50
N GLU A 203 -12.96 -8.89 16.65
CA GLU A 203 -13.80 -8.33 15.59
C GLU A 203 -12.93 -7.64 14.52
N SER A 204 -13.50 -7.39 13.34
CA SER A 204 -12.76 -6.86 12.19
C SER A 204 -12.15 -5.47 12.40
N GLU A 205 -12.68 -4.71 13.36
CA GLU A 205 -12.23 -3.39 13.78
C GLU A 205 -11.16 -3.42 14.89
N GLN A 206 -10.93 -4.59 15.49
CA GLN A 206 -9.99 -4.81 16.60
C GLN A 206 -8.63 -5.33 16.15
N TRP A 207 -8.38 -5.34 14.84
CA TRP A 207 -7.08 -5.61 14.28
C TRP A 207 -6.89 -4.89 12.95
N GLY A 208 -5.65 -4.67 12.56
CA GLY A 208 -5.31 -4.03 11.29
C GLY A 208 -3.90 -4.33 10.87
N TYR A 209 -3.50 -3.82 9.70
CA TYR A 209 -2.15 -4.02 9.22
C TYR A 209 -1.66 -2.84 8.37
N VAL A 210 -0.35 -2.68 8.35
CA VAL A 210 0.41 -1.88 7.38
C VAL A 210 1.40 -2.81 6.69
N ARG A 211 1.46 -2.76 5.37
CA ARG A 211 2.44 -3.50 4.57
C ARG A 211 3.41 -2.57 3.90
N GLY A 212 4.64 -3.05 3.82
CA GLY A 212 5.76 -2.38 3.18
C GLY A 212 6.57 -3.31 2.31
N ASP A 213 6.89 -2.86 1.11
CA ASP A 213 7.95 -3.47 0.32
C ASP A 213 9.28 -2.74 0.62
N ASP A 214 10.34 -3.52 0.81
CA ASP A 214 11.68 -3.05 1.14
C ASP A 214 12.76 -3.85 0.38
N VAL A 215 14.00 -3.37 0.39
CA VAL A 215 15.11 -3.89 -0.40
C VAL A 215 16.09 -4.71 0.45
N HIS A 216 16.47 -5.88 -0.07
CA HIS A 216 17.55 -6.65 0.53
C HIS A 216 18.91 -5.98 0.33
N GLY A 217 19.72 -6.01 1.38
CA GLY A 217 21.14 -5.65 1.33
C GLY A 217 21.43 -4.16 1.36
N LEU A 218 20.45 -3.31 1.70
CA LEU A 218 20.66 -1.87 1.87
C LEU A 218 21.77 -1.60 2.88
N ASP A 219 22.78 -0.81 2.48
CA ASP A 219 23.91 -0.37 3.29
C ASP A 219 24.68 -1.48 4.05
N ALA A 220 24.55 -2.72 3.60
CA ALA A 220 25.20 -3.86 4.23
C ALA A 220 26.61 -4.05 3.66
N GLU A 221 27.61 -4.20 4.53
CA GLU A 221 28.99 -4.55 4.13
C GLU A 221 29.04 -5.85 3.30
N ASN A 222 28.12 -6.77 3.59
CA ASN A 222 27.86 -7.96 2.81
C ASN A 222 26.35 -8.04 2.51
N PRO A 223 25.89 -7.51 1.36
CA PRO A 223 24.46 -7.37 1.04
C PRO A 223 23.76 -8.69 0.78
N GLY A 224 24.52 -9.79 0.82
CA GLY A 224 23.98 -11.14 0.74
C GLY A 224 23.48 -11.49 -0.66
N GLU A 225 22.91 -12.68 -0.75
CA GLU A 225 22.55 -13.27 -2.03
C GLU A 225 21.34 -12.59 -2.70
N ASN A 226 20.46 -11.99 -1.90
CA ASN A 226 19.23 -11.34 -2.35
C ASN A 226 19.38 -9.83 -2.57
N ALA A 227 20.59 -9.27 -2.52
CA ALA A 227 20.82 -7.84 -2.73
C ALA A 227 20.01 -7.28 -3.91
N CYS A 228 19.40 -6.10 -3.73
CA CYS A 228 18.52 -5.42 -4.69
C CYS A 228 17.12 -6.04 -4.90
N TYR A 229 16.84 -7.26 -4.42
CA TYR A 229 15.51 -7.87 -4.56
C TYR A 229 14.54 -7.40 -3.47
N VAL A 230 13.25 -7.50 -3.79
CA VAL A 230 12.13 -7.15 -2.93
C VAL A 230 11.99 -8.13 -1.75
N HIS A 231 11.70 -7.62 -0.58
CA HIS A 231 11.04 -8.36 0.49
C HIS A 231 9.90 -7.53 1.08
N CYS A 232 8.99 -8.18 1.80
CA CYS A 232 7.84 -7.51 2.39
C CYS A 232 7.87 -7.60 3.90
N HIS A 233 7.53 -6.49 4.55
CA HIS A 233 7.22 -6.38 5.97
C HIS A 233 5.72 -6.14 6.14
N ASP A 234 5.03 -7.06 6.82
CA ASP A 234 3.62 -6.90 7.17
C ASP A 234 3.53 -6.67 8.68
N ALA A 235 3.34 -5.42 9.09
CA ALA A 235 3.11 -5.03 10.48
C ALA A 235 1.62 -5.18 10.80
N ILE A 236 1.30 -6.19 11.60
CA ILE A 236 -0.06 -6.49 12.08
C ILE A 236 -0.19 -5.92 13.48
N TYR A 237 -1.32 -5.28 13.75
CA TYR A 237 -1.63 -4.73 15.05
C TYR A 237 -2.96 -5.30 15.53
N ILE A 238 -3.04 -5.63 16.81
CA ILE A 238 -4.25 -6.16 17.45
C ILE A 238 -4.55 -5.42 18.74
N ASP A 239 -5.84 -5.30 19.06
CA ASP A 239 -6.32 -4.95 20.40
C ASP A 239 -6.07 -6.13 21.35
N LEU A 240 -4.94 -6.09 22.05
CA LEU A 240 -4.52 -7.15 22.95
C LEU A 240 -5.49 -7.29 24.13
N GLN A 241 -6.12 -6.20 24.58
CA GLN A 241 -7.11 -6.26 25.66
C GLN A 241 -8.32 -7.09 25.23
N ALA A 242 -8.81 -6.91 24.01
CA ALA A 242 -9.95 -7.65 23.48
C ALA A 242 -9.71 -9.16 23.36
N THR A 243 -8.46 -9.61 23.23
CA THR A 243 -8.12 -11.04 23.18
C THR A 243 -8.32 -11.78 24.51
N GLY A 244 -8.35 -11.07 25.65
CA GLY A 244 -8.36 -11.67 26.98
C GLY A 244 -7.05 -12.38 27.38
N LEU A 245 -5.98 -12.25 26.58
CA LEU A 245 -4.69 -12.90 26.87
C LEU A 245 -4.06 -12.36 28.16
N ARG A 246 -4.25 -11.07 28.46
CA ARG A 246 -3.81 -10.42 29.71
C ARG A 246 -4.50 -11.00 30.96
N ASP A 247 -5.71 -11.54 30.82
CA ASP A 247 -6.43 -12.21 31.91
C ASP A 247 -6.03 -13.69 32.04
N THR A 248 -5.42 -14.26 31.00
CA THR A 248 -5.12 -15.70 30.89
C THR A 248 -3.69 -16.02 31.30
N PHE A 249 -2.73 -15.13 31.00
CA PHE A 249 -1.31 -15.35 31.20
C PHE A 249 -0.72 -14.34 32.17
N ASP A 250 0.18 -14.82 33.03
CA ASP A 250 0.79 -13.99 34.08
C ASP A 250 2.00 -13.17 33.55
N THR A 251 2.53 -13.53 32.38
CA THR A 251 3.74 -12.90 31.83
C THR A 251 3.64 -12.55 30.35
N ASP A 252 4.28 -11.44 29.97
CA ASP A 252 4.43 -11.01 28.58
C ASP A 252 5.08 -12.07 27.70
N HIS A 253 6.02 -12.85 28.25
CA HIS A 253 6.70 -13.92 27.52
C HIS A 253 5.72 -15.02 27.05
N GLU A 254 4.74 -15.38 27.89
CA GLU A 254 3.72 -16.36 27.52
C GLU A 254 2.77 -15.80 26.46
N ILE A 255 2.38 -14.53 26.58
CA ILE A 255 1.54 -13.84 25.59
C ILE A 255 2.26 -13.78 24.24
N VAL A 256 3.54 -13.37 24.23
CA VAL A 256 4.39 -13.35 23.02
C VAL A 256 4.43 -14.73 22.38
N ALA A 257 4.69 -15.79 23.16
CA ALA A 257 4.75 -17.15 22.64
C ALA A 257 3.41 -17.61 22.03
N VAL A 258 2.27 -17.21 22.61
CA VAL A 258 0.95 -17.49 22.03
C VAL A 258 0.75 -16.75 20.71
N LEU A 259 1.05 -15.46 20.66
CA LEU A 259 0.91 -14.66 19.44
C LEU A 259 1.83 -15.16 18.33
N GLU A 260 3.10 -15.45 18.64
CA GLU A 260 4.04 -16.06 17.69
C GLU A 260 3.51 -17.38 17.14
N ASN A 261 2.98 -18.26 17.99
CA ASN A 261 2.39 -19.53 17.54
C ASN A 261 1.12 -19.35 16.71
N THR A 262 0.36 -18.30 16.99
CA THR A 262 -0.91 -18.00 16.32
C THR A 262 -0.69 -17.41 14.92
N PHE A 263 0.33 -16.55 14.76
CA PHE A 263 0.62 -15.87 13.49
C PHE A 263 1.69 -16.54 12.63
N TYR A 264 2.59 -17.36 13.18
CA TYR A 264 3.59 -18.08 12.38
C TYR A 264 3.04 -18.95 11.24
N PRO A 265 1.84 -19.56 11.32
CA PRO A 265 1.23 -20.23 10.19
C PRO A 265 1.09 -19.37 8.92
N ALA A 266 1.05 -18.03 9.05
CA ALA A 266 1.06 -17.12 7.92
C ALA A 266 2.39 -17.18 7.13
N ILE A 267 3.52 -17.39 7.84
CA ILE A 267 4.83 -17.62 7.23
C ILE A 267 4.87 -19.00 6.56
N GLU A 268 4.32 -20.03 7.22
CA GLU A 268 4.20 -21.36 6.61
C GLU A 268 3.38 -21.31 5.31
N LYS A 269 2.29 -20.53 5.30
CA LYS A 269 1.48 -20.31 4.11
C LYS A 269 2.23 -19.54 3.03
N HIS A 270 3.07 -18.58 3.40
CA HIS A 270 3.95 -17.90 2.45
C HIS A 270 4.92 -18.90 1.78
N ILE A 271 5.53 -19.80 2.56
CA ILE A 271 6.41 -20.85 2.04
C ILE A 271 5.66 -21.81 1.10
N GLU A 272 4.41 -22.16 1.43
CA GLU A 272 3.55 -23.00 0.58
C GLU A 272 3.20 -22.31 -0.75
N ALA A 273 2.87 -21.02 -0.70
CA ALA A 273 2.36 -20.27 -1.86
C ALA A 273 3.47 -19.64 -2.74
N CYS A 274 4.67 -19.44 -2.19
CA CYS A 274 5.82 -18.88 -2.89
C CYS A 274 6.89 -19.95 -3.12
N ASP A 275 7.03 -20.40 -4.36
CA ASP A 275 8.04 -21.39 -4.77
C ASP A 275 9.49 -20.92 -4.59
N LEU A 276 9.70 -19.61 -4.42
CA LEU A 276 11.00 -19.03 -4.11
C LEU A 276 11.32 -19.04 -2.62
N ALA A 277 10.32 -19.16 -1.74
CA ALA A 277 10.49 -19.13 -0.31
C ALA A 277 10.94 -20.50 0.20
N LYS A 278 11.91 -20.50 1.12
CA LYS A 278 12.48 -21.73 1.70
C LYS A 278 12.38 -21.69 3.23
N PRO A 279 12.08 -22.82 3.91
CA PRO A 279 11.98 -22.88 5.37
C PRO A 279 13.21 -22.36 6.12
N GLU A 280 14.41 -22.58 5.60
CA GLU A 280 15.67 -22.20 6.27
C GLU A 280 15.87 -20.68 6.35
N ALA A 281 15.23 -19.93 5.45
CA ALA A 281 15.21 -18.48 5.44
C ALA A 281 14.07 -17.91 6.30
N HIS A 282 13.08 -18.73 6.66
CA HIS A 282 11.84 -18.33 7.32
C HIS A 282 11.67 -19.04 8.67
N THR A 283 12.72 -19.04 9.50
CA THR A 283 12.61 -19.54 10.87
C THR A 283 11.88 -18.53 11.75
N ARG A 284 11.38 -18.97 12.92
CA ARG A 284 10.67 -18.09 13.86
C ARG A 284 11.49 -16.85 14.20
N GLU A 285 12.78 -17.03 14.44
CA GLU A 285 13.70 -15.96 14.83
C GLU A 285 13.97 -14.93 13.72
N LYS A 286 13.61 -15.24 12.47
CA LYS A 286 13.88 -14.39 11.30
C LYS A 286 12.62 -13.81 10.66
N ALA A 287 11.51 -14.54 10.73
CA ALA A 287 10.32 -14.25 9.93
C ALA A 287 9.16 -13.69 10.75
N ILE A 288 9.18 -13.80 12.08
CA ILE A 288 8.17 -13.23 12.96
C ILE A 288 8.81 -12.53 14.15
N GLU A 289 8.31 -11.34 14.47
CA GLU A 289 8.67 -10.61 15.69
C GLU A 289 7.40 -10.09 16.35
N VAL A 290 7.24 -10.33 17.65
CA VAL A 290 6.10 -9.83 18.43
C VAL A 290 6.58 -8.85 19.50
N ARG A 291 5.89 -7.71 19.60
CA ARG A 291 6.16 -6.66 20.60
C ARG A 291 4.86 -6.23 21.28
N LEU A 292 4.87 -6.18 22.60
CA LEU A 292 3.70 -5.79 23.43
C LEU A 292 3.83 -4.39 24.04
N ASP A 293 5.03 -3.82 24.07
CA ASP A 293 5.31 -2.53 24.72
C ASP A 293 6.09 -1.63 23.77
N LEU A 294 5.35 -0.98 22.87
CA LEU A 294 5.88 0.04 21.97
C LEU A 294 5.27 1.37 22.35
N GLU A 295 6.12 2.34 22.71
CA GLU A 295 5.69 3.71 22.98
C GLU A 295 5.06 4.36 21.73
N GLU A 296 5.57 4.02 20.54
CA GLU A 296 5.02 4.42 19.24
C GLU A 296 4.85 3.22 18.30
N PRO A 297 3.78 2.42 18.44
CA PRO A 297 3.58 1.21 17.64
C PRO A 297 3.55 1.47 16.13
N ALA A 298 2.98 2.59 15.69
CA ALA A 298 2.95 2.97 14.27
C ALA A 298 4.29 3.56 13.80
N GLY A 299 5.13 4.06 14.71
CA GLY A 299 6.50 4.47 14.44
C GLY A 299 7.33 3.30 13.90
N TYR A 300 7.16 2.12 14.50
CA TYR A 300 7.85 0.90 14.06
C TYR A 300 7.57 0.55 12.59
N ALA A 301 6.31 0.60 12.12
CA ALA A 301 6.04 0.43 10.69
C ALA A 301 6.55 1.61 9.85
N THR A 302 6.53 2.84 10.39
CA THR A 302 6.99 4.04 9.67
C THR A 302 8.49 4.01 9.36
N GLU A 303 9.30 3.46 10.26
CA GLU A 303 10.76 3.33 10.08
C GLU A 303 11.13 2.50 8.83
N TYR A 304 10.44 1.38 8.60
CA TYR A 304 10.67 0.54 7.40
C TYR A 304 10.10 1.16 6.12
N LEU A 305 9.17 2.10 6.25
CA LEU A 305 8.36 2.58 5.13
C LEU A 305 8.76 3.95 4.60
N ARG A 306 9.45 4.73 5.43
CA ARG A 306 9.84 6.10 5.12
C ARG A 306 11.27 6.12 4.59
N LEU A 307 11.44 6.65 3.38
CA LEU A 307 12.73 7.18 2.96
C LEU A 307 13.04 8.36 3.87
N GLN A 308 14.04 8.22 4.75
CA GLN A 308 14.22 9.17 5.85
C GLN A 308 14.82 10.52 5.44
N GLU A 309 15.03 10.79 4.15
CA GLU A 309 15.74 11.99 3.70
C GLU A 309 15.19 12.51 2.37
N ASP A 310 15.30 13.83 2.14
CA ASP A 310 15.14 14.50 0.83
C ASP A 310 16.27 14.13 -0.15
N THR A 311 16.77 12.90 -0.08
CA THR A 311 17.89 12.42 -0.87
C THR A 311 17.37 12.07 -2.26
N PRO A 312 17.86 12.72 -3.33
CA PRO A 312 17.46 12.39 -4.70
C PRO A 312 17.71 10.91 -5.00
N MET A 313 16.89 10.28 -5.85
CA MET A 313 17.02 8.82 -6.09
C MET A 313 18.39 8.45 -6.67
N MET A 314 18.99 9.32 -7.50
CA MET A 314 20.34 9.09 -8.04
C MET A 314 21.48 9.27 -7.00
N GLU A 315 21.16 9.66 -5.77
CA GLU A 315 22.08 9.74 -4.63
C GLU A 315 21.86 8.61 -3.61
N MET A 316 20.72 7.92 -3.69
CA MET A 316 20.44 6.73 -2.87
C MET A 316 21.41 5.59 -3.19
N PRO A 317 21.64 4.63 -2.27
CA PRO A 317 22.42 3.43 -2.55
C PRO A 317 21.90 2.68 -3.77
N VAL A 318 22.80 2.09 -4.56
CA VAL A 318 22.45 1.43 -5.83
C VAL A 318 21.45 0.26 -5.65
N GLU A 319 21.47 -0.42 -4.50
CA GLU A 319 20.47 -1.41 -4.12
C GLU A 319 19.06 -0.80 -4.11
N MET A 320 18.91 0.37 -3.49
CA MET A 320 17.63 1.07 -3.40
C MET A 320 17.15 1.55 -4.77
N GLN A 321 18.08 2.07 -5.60
CA GLN A 321 17.76 2.47 -6.96
C GLN A 321 17.27 1.29 -7.81
N ALA A 322 17.96 0.14 -7.72
CA ALA A 322 17.61 -1.07 -8.44
C ALA A 322 16.26 -1.64 -7.99
N PHE A 323 15.97 -1.63 -6.69
CA PHE A 323 14.67 -2.00 -6.12
C PHE A 323 13.55 -1.06 -6.56
N ALA A 324 13.75 0.25 -6.49
CA ALA A 324 12.77 1.23 -6.91
C ALA A 324 12.40 1.08 -8.40
N ALA A 325 13.36 0.70 -9.23
CA ALA A 325 13.10 0.36 -10.63
C ALA A 325 12.19 -0.87 -10.82
N ILE A 326 12.26 -1.88 -9.94
CA ILE A 326 11.35 -3.04 -9.95
C ILE A 326 9.91 -2.59 -9.64
N GLU A 327 9.75 -1.87 -8.52
CA GLU A 327 8.45 -1.38 -8.07
C GLU A 327 7.80 -0.45 -9.11
N TRP A 328 8.61 0.43 -9.71
CA TRP A 328 8.18 1.28 -10.80
C TRP A 328 7.77 0.48 -12.03
N ALA A 329 8.56 -0.54 -12.43
CA ALA A 329 8.27 -1.38 -13.59
C ALA A 329 6.92 -2.11 -13.47
N GLN A 330 6.54 -2.50 -12.25
CA GLN A 330 5.26 -3.17 -11.94
C GLN A 330 4.12 -2.19 -11.61
N ASN A 331 4.38 -0.89 -11.57
CA ASN A 331 3.46 0.14 -11.10
C ASN A 331 2.87 -0.18 -9.71
N ARG A 332 3.72 -0.68 -8.82
CA ARG A 332 3.33 -1.14 -7.48
C ARG A 332 3.28 0.01 -6.49
N GLN A 333 2.41 -0.16 -5.50
CA GLN A 333 2.31 0.72 -4.35
C GLN A 333 3.13 0.13 -3.22
N ARG A 334 4.21 0.83 -2.80
CA ARG A 334 5.13 0.38 -1.75
C ARG A 334 4.45 0.15 -0.39
N ILE A 335 3.39 0.91 -0.10
CA ILE A 335 2.72 0.90 1.21
C ILE A 335 1.24 0.65 1.06
N ALA A 336 0.72 -0.39 1.72
CA ALA A 336 -0.71 -0.68 1.78
C ALA A 336 -1.19 -0.77 3.24
N ARG A 337 -2.46 -0.46 3.50
CA ARG A 337 -3.04 -0.52 4.85
C ARG A 337 -4.42 -1.17 4.84
N SER A 338 -4.80 -1.75 5.97
CA SER A 338 -6.16 -2.21 6.21
C SER A 338 -7.18 -1.05 6.11
N GLN A 339 -8.43 -1.40 5.84
CA GLN A 339 -9.49 -0.40 5.71
C GLN A 339 -9.71 0.37 7.01
N VAL A 340 -9.70 -0.31 8.16
CA VAL A 340 -9.85 0.31 9.49
C VAL A 340 -8.76 1.36 9.76
N PHE A 341 -7.53 1.14 9.32
CA PHE A 341 -6.44 2.12 9.48
C PHE A 341 -6.63 3.34 8.57
N ASN A 342 -7.08 3.13 7.33
CA ASN A 342 -7.42 4.24 6.43
C ASN A 342 -8.59 5.06 6.98
N ASP A 343 -9.58 4.41 7.59
CA ASP A 343 -10.75 5.09 8.15
C ASP A 343 -10.43 5.79 9.47
N ALA A 344 -9.55 5.22 10.29
CA ALA A 344 -8.99 5.88 11.48
C ALA A 344 -8.19 7.14 11.10
N ALA A 345 -7.33 7.07 10.10
CA ALA A 345 -6.58 8.25 9.63
C ALA A 345 -7.51 9.36 9.09
N LYS A 346 -8.60 9.00 8.39
CA LYS A 346 -9.62 9.96 7.94
C LYS A 346 -10.42 10.55 9.10
N ALA A 347 -10.75 9.76 10.12
CA ALA A 347 -11.43 10.22 11.32
C ALA A 347 -10.54 11.21 12.09
N ASP A 348 -9.27 10.89 12.27
CA ASP A 348 -8.29 11.77 12.91
C ASP A 348 -8.23 13.15 12.23
N LEU A 349 -8.08 13.18 10.90
CA LEU A 349 -8.09 14.43 10.14
C LEU A 349 -9.41 15.20 10.30
N CYS A 350 -10.55 14.48 10.35
CA CYS A 350 -11.86 15.10 10.55
C CYS A 350 -12.03 15.68 11.95
N LEU A 351 -11.46 15.03 12.97
CA LEU A 351 -11.52 15.43 14.38
C LEU A 351 -10.65 16.66 14.68
N GLN A 352 -9.62 16.90 13.87
CA GLN A 352 -8.76 18.08 14.00
C GLN A 352 -9.37 19.37 13.41
N ASP A 353 -10.52 19.28 12.73
CA ASP A 353 -11.17 20.44 12.12
C ASP A 353 -11.87 21.34 13.16
N LYS A 354 -11.59 22.64 13.12
CA LYS A 354 -12.15 23.64 14.04
C LYS A 354 -13.56 24.11 13.72
N GLU A 355 -13.93 24.07 12.45
CA GLU A 355 -15.21 24.57 11.97
C GLU A 355 -16.32 23.52 12.06
N ARG A 356 -15.94 22.24 12.16
CA ARG A 356 -16.88 21.12 12.05
C ARG A 356 -16.55 19.98 12.99
N VAL A 357 -17.58 19.47 13.65
CA VAL A 357 -17.47 18.35 14.58
C VAL A 357 -17.64 17.02 13.83
N HIS A 358 -16.68 16.11 14.00
CA HIS A 358 -16.76 14.73 13.52
C HIS A 358 -18.00 14.02 14.09
N GLY A 359 -18.68 13.20 13.29
CA GLY A 359 -19.89 12.48 13.73
C GLY A 359 -21.16 13.35 13.89
N HIS A 360 -21.09 14.68 13.76
CA HIS A 360 -22.27 15.55 13.88
C HIS A 360 -23.33 15.31 12.80
N ARG A 361 -22.90 14.89 11.60
CA ARG A 361 -23.81 14.39 10.55
C ARG A 361 -23.42 12.97 10.22
N LEU A 362 -24.39 12.07 10.27
CA LEU A 362 -24.20 10.66 9.95
C LEU A 362 -24.92 10.30 8.65
N LYS A 363 -24.42 9.25 8.00
CA LYS A 363 -25.06 8.60 6.84
C LYS A 363 -24.80 7.10 6.91
N TYR A 364 -25.50 6.35 6.07
CA TYR A 364 -25.14 4.96 5.82
C TYR A 364 -24.12 4.88 4.68
N ASP A 365 -23.09 4.04 4.84
CA ASP A 365 -22.20 3.67 3.75
C ASP A 365 -22.85 2.60 2.83
N GLY A 366 -22.14 2.18 1.79
CA GLY A 366 -22.62 1.14 0.86
C GLY A 366 -22.79 -0.25 1.49
N LYS A 367 -22.31 -0.46 2.72
CA LYS A 367 -22.40 -1.71 3.49
C LYS A 367 -23.47 -1.66 4.58
N GLY A 368 -24.10 -0.50 4.79
CA GLY A 368 -25.12 -0.30 5.82
C GLY A 368 -24.56 0.11 7.19
N ASN A 369 -23.28 0.46 7.28
CA ASN A 369 -22.67 0.99 8.49
C ASN A 369 -23.00 2.47 8.65
N VAL A 370 -23.20 2.92 9.91
CA VAL A 370 -23.37 4.33 10.21
C VAL A 370 -21.98 4.99 10.25
N VAL A 371 -21.77 5.98 9.40
CA VAL A 371 -20.48 6.67 9.25
C VAL A 371 -20.64 8.19 9.30
N CYS A 372 -19.56 8.89 9.61
CA CYS A 372 -19.50 10.34 9.51
C CYS A 372 -19.74 10.75 8.04
N ALA A 373 -20.73 11.60 7.81
CA ALA A 373 -21.13 12.00 6.46
C ALA A 373 -20.00 12.70 5.69
N ARG A 374 -19.06 13.31 6.41
CA ARG A 374 -17.93 14.05 5.87
C ARG A 374 -16.76 13.16 5.47
N CYS A 375 -16.14 12.48 6.43
CA CYS A 375 -14.94 11.69 6.18
C CYS A 375 -15.25 10.25 5.76
N GLY A 376 -16.50 9.80 5.95
CA GLY A 376 -16.94 8.44 5.62
C GLY A 376 -16.45 7.37 6.60
N SER A 377 -15.82 7.75 7.71
CA SER A 377 -15.32 6.84 8.74
C SER A 377 -16.36 6.60 9.84
N ALA A 378 -16.40 5.36 10.37
CA ALA A 378 -17.15 4.99 11.56
C ALA A 378 -16.36 5.21 12.87
N VAL A 379 -15.04 5.33 12.78
CA VAL A 379 -14.13 5.46 13.94
C VAL A 379 -14.48 6.71 14.74
N GLY A 380 -14.52 6.60 16.07
CA GLY A 380 -14.82 7.68 17.00
C GLY A 380 -16.30 8.06 17.09
N ILE A 381 -17.22 7.26 16.52
CA ILE A 381 -18.67 7.50 16.59
C ILE A 381 -19.29 6.62 17.68
N GLY A 382 -19.53 7.21 18.84
CA GLY A 382 -20.11 6.51 19.99
C GLY A 382 -21.58 6.08 19.81
N ALA A 383 -22.00 5.09 20.61
CA ALA A 383 -23.36 4.55 20.60
C ALA A 383 -24.45 5.61 20.86
N ASP A 384 -24.16 6.60 21.71
CA ASP A 384 -25.08 7.69 22.02
C ASP A 384 -25.33 8.57 20.79
N THR A 385 -24.27 8.94 20.06
CA THR A 385 -24.37 9.70 18.79
C THR A 385 -25.19 8.93 17.75
N ILE A 386 -25.02 7.61 17.67
CA ILE A 386 -25.81 6.75 16.78
C ILE A 386 -27.28 6.69 17.24
N ALA A 387 -27.53 6.58 18.54
CA ALA A 387 -28.88 6.56 19.09
C ALA A 387 -29.62 7.87 18.83
N GLU A 388 -28.98 9.02 19.04
CA GLU A 388 -29.51 10.34 18.71
C GLU A 388 -29.80 10.49 17.22
N TYR A 389 -28.91 10.00 16.35
CA TYR A 389 -29.13 9.99 14.91
C TYR A 389 -30.34 9.11 14.51
N ARG A 390 -30.50 7.93 15.11
CA ARG A 390 -31.66 7.06 14.85
C ARG A 390 -32.96 7.72 15.30
N LEU A 391 -32.97 8.39 16.45
CA LEU A 391 -34.14 9.11 16.96
C LEU A 391 -34.50 10.33 16.09
N SER A 392 -33.50 11.08 15.64
CA SER A 392 -33.70 12.24 14.74
C SER A 392 -34.14 11.82 13.33
N SER A 393 -33.61 10.73 12.79
CA SER A 393 -34.07 10.19 11.50
C SER A 393 -35.49 9.59 11.57
N GLN A 394 -35.86 8.94 12.68
CA GLN A 394 -37.23 8.44 12.90
C GLN A 394 -38.25 9.56 13.11
N SER A 395 -37.90 10.61 13.84
CA SER A 395 -38.75 11.81 13.98
C SER A 395 -38.86 12.61 12.68
N SER A 396 -37.90 12.45 11.76
CA SER A 396 -37.99 12.97 10.39
C SER A 396 -38.92 12.12 9.49
N SER A 397 -39.11 10.84 9.80
CA SER A 397 -39.97 9.93 9.02
C SER A 397 -41.45 9.96 9.44
N ASP A 398 -41.78 10.47 10.64
CA ASP A 398 -43.17 10.67 11.09
C ASP A 398 -43.91 11.81 10.34
N GLY A 399 -43.22 12.51 9.42
CA GLY A 399 -43.80 13.54 8.55
C GLY A 399 -43.66 13.28 7.04
N GLN A 400 -42.97 12.22 6.63
CA GLN A 400 -42.83 11.88 5.20
C GLN A 400 -43.84 10.78 4.84
N GLN A 401 -44.92 11.22 4.19
CA GLN A 401 -45.71 10.38 3.32
C GLN A 401 -44.74 9.61 2.41
N ALA A 402 -44.77 8.28 2.45
CA ALA A 402 -43.99 7.45 1.56
C ALA A 402 -44.31 7.83 0.11
N VAL A 403 -43.42 8.61 -0.51
CA VAL A 403 -43.41 8.78 -1.96
C VAL A 403 -42.66 7.56 -2.47
N ALA A 404 -43.38 6.64 -3.10
CA ALA A 404 -42.74 5.65 -3.95
C ALA A 404 -42.10 6.40 -5.12
N ASP A 405 -40.82 6.73 -5.04
CA ASP A 405 -40.06 7.18 -6.20
C ASP A 405 -39.58 5.94 -6.98
N GLY A 406 -40.17 5.77 -8.16
CA GLY A 406 -39.70 4.79 -9.12
C GLY A 406 -38.23 5.00 -9.42
N GLY A 407 -37.51 3.89 -9.61
CA GLY A 407 -36.08 3.85 -9.83
C GLY A 407 -35.57 4.96 -10.75
N HIS A 408 -34.64 5.75 -10.25
CA HIS A 408 -33.89 6.70 -11.05
C HIS A 408 -32.83 5.94 -11.84
N GLU A 409 -33.06 5.79 -13.15
CA GLU A 409 -32.02 5.49 -14.13
C GLU A 409 -30.96 6.61 -14.08
N TYR A 410 -29.74 6.26 -13.69
CA TYR A 410 -28.60 7.12 -13.94
C TYR A 410 -28.33 7.14 -15.44
N VAL A 411 -28.65 8.26 -16.10
CA VAL A 411 -28.16 8.55 -17.45
C VAL A 411 -26.67 8.86 -17.33
N VAL A 412 -25.83 7.86 -17.61
CA VAL A 412 -24.40 8.03 -17.83
C VAL A 412 -24.21 8.67 -19.21
N GLY A 413 -24.14 10.01 -19.25
CA GLY A 413 -23.77 10.76 -20.44
C GLY A 413 -22.26 10.96 -20.49
N TYR A 414 -21.53 10.09 -21.18
CA TYR A 414 -20.21 10.40 -21.72
C TYR A 414 -20.35 10.67 -23.23
N ARG A 415 -19.71 11.73 -23.71
CA ARG A 415 -19.45 11.95 -25.14
C ARG A 415 -17.98 12.31 -25.31
N THR A 416 -17.19 11.38 -25.82
CA THR A 416 -15.91 11.67 -26.47
C THR A 416 -16.12 11.94 -27.95
N GLY A 417 -15.43 12.96 -28.46
CA GLY A 417 -14.91 12.99 -29.83
C GLY A 417 -15.89 13.39 -30.93
N GLU A 418 -15.97 14.69 -31.23
CA GLU A 418 -16.10 15.18 -32.61
C GLU A 418 -15.19 16.41 -32.79
N PRO A 419 -14.41 16.51 -33.89
CA PRO A 419 -13.56 17.66 -34.17
C PRO A 419 -14.38 18.84 -34.71
N PRO A 420 -13.87 20.08 -34.57
CA PRO A 420 -14.62 21.27 -34.96
C PRO A 420 -14.70 21.38 -36.49
N ALA A 421 -15.92 21.51 -37.01
CA ALA A 421 -16.16 21.96 -38.37
C ALA A 421 -16.64 23.42 -38.34
N ALA A 422 -15.94 24.22 -39.16
CA ALA A 422 -16.06 25.64 -39.52
C ALA A 422 -17.30 26.45 -39.10
#